data_AF-A0A969BA64-F1
#
_entry.id   AF-A0A969BA64-F1
#
_cell.length_a   1.000
_cell.length_b   1.000
_cell.length_c   1.000
_cell.angle_alpha   90.00
_cell.angle_beta   90.00
_cell.angle_gamma   90.00
#
_symmetry.space_group_name_H-M   'P 1'
#
loop_
_entity.id
_entity.type
_entity.pdbx_description
1 polymer ?
#
loop_
_entity_poly.entity_id
_entity_poly.type
_entity_poly.pdbx_seq_one_letter_code
_entity_poly.pdbx_strand_id
1 'polypeptide(L)'
;MKEAISVETIQDFDKIVKWSYKLAKNWVKQHLVAKGINSVRKFERYKRDGGYLPKYFPREPDEVFGRDKKWNGWVDFFSKENNPIQHQGGTLNYEEAKNVIRHYPEIKNSGDYRRWEKRPKGLPVQPYTTYKKVWQGWPDFLGKNYTPPRSYRWSKLNEQKVRIIKHQLKMGVPGAVLAREFKVSEMQITRIRRGENWGNVEV
;
A
#
# COMPACT_ATOMS: atom_id res chain seq x y z
N MET A 1 -15.24 -28.66 14.48
CA MET A 1 -14.33 -27.49 14.51
C MET A 1 -12.92 -28.02 14.32
N LYS A 2 -12.18 -27.60 13.27
CA LYS A 2 -10.82 -28.11 13.03
C LYS A 2 -9.85 -27.34 13.92
N GLU A 3 -9.33 -28.00 14.94
CA GLU A 3 -8.24 -27.48 15.77
C GLU A 3 -7.04 -27.13 14.89
N ALA A 4 -6.48 -25.95 15.12
CA ALA A 4 -5.25 -25.53 14.47
C ALA A 4 -4.11 -26.37 15.07
N ILE A 5 -3.59 -27.33 14.29
CA ILE A 5 -2.42 -28.13 14.66
C ILE A 5 -1.25 -27.15 14.91
N SER A 6 -0.79 -27.08 16.17
CA SER A 6 0.41 -26.34 16.53
C SER A 6 1.64 -27.09 15.99
N VAL A 7 2.66 -26.36 15.54
CA VAL A 7 3.86 -26.96 14.91
C VAL A 7 4.63 -27.86 15.88
N GLU A 8 4.39 -27.71 17.19
CA GLU A 8 5.05 -28.42 18.29
C GLU A 8 4.60 -29.89 18.44
N THR A 9 3.50 -30.30 17.78
CA THR A 9 2.99 -31.69 17.84
C THR A 9 3.37 -32.55 16.62
N ILE A 10 4.10 -32.00 15.65
CA ILE A 10 4.45 -32.70 14.41
C ILE A 10 5.81 -33.39 14.56
N GLN A 11 5.78 -34.70 14.80
CA GLN A 11 7.00 -35.52 14.92
C GLN A 11 7.62 -35.90 13.57
N ASP A 12 6.83 -35.90 12.48
CA ASP A 12 7.26 -36.31 11.15
C ASP A 12 6.63 -35.40 10.08
N PHE A 13 7.46 -34.54 9.48
CA PHE A 13 7.03 -33.59 8.45
C PHE A 13 6.80 -34.25 7.08
N ASP A 14 7.32 -35.46 6.82
CA ASP A 14 7.14 -36.17 5.55
C ASP A 14 5.71 -36.68 5.35
N LYS A 15 4.94 -36.82 6.44
CA LYS A 15 3.52 -37.18 6.42
C LYS A 15 2.60 -36.02 6.05
N ILE A 16 3.10 -34.79 6.00
CA ILE A 16 2.28 -33.61 5.68
C ILE A 16 2.07 -33.54 4.17
N VAL A 17 0.90 -34.00 3.71
CA VAL A 17 0.56 -34.02 2.27
C VAL A 17 0.22 -32.62 1.73
N LYS A 18 -0.34 -31.73 2.58
CA LYS A 18 -0.76 -30.38 2.17
C LYS A 18 -0.17 -29.31 3.07
N TRP A 19 0.66 -28.45 2.50
CA TRP A 19 1.33 -27.36 3.20
C TRP A 19 0.52 -26.08 3.11
N SER A 20 0.31 -25.42 4.26
CA SER A 20 -0.15 -24.04 4.31
C SER A 20 1.05 -23.08 4.32
N TYR A 21 0.84 -21.83 3.88
CA TYR A 21 1.88 -20.81 3.93
C TYR A 21 2.50 -20.67 5.33
N LYS A 22 1.65 -20.59 6.37
CA LYS A 22 2.07 -20.46 7.77
C LYS A 22 2.90 -21.66 8.24
N LEU A 23 2.48 -22.87 7.89
CA LEU A 23 3.19 -24.10 8.26
C LEU A 23 4.54 -24.20 7.56
N ALA A 24 4.59 -23.92 6.25
CA ALA A 24 5.82 -23.94 5.47
C ALA A 24 6.82 -22.89 5.98
N LYS A 25 6.36 -21.67 6.25
CA LYS A 25 7.15 -20.59 6.84
C LYS A 25 7.75 -21.00 8.19
N ASN A 26 6.93 -21.58 9.08
CA ASN A 26 7.41 -22.02 10.39
C ASN A 26 8.46 -23.12 10.29
N TRP A 27 8.25 -24.10 9.39
CA TRP A 27 9.24 -25.15 9.15
C TRP A 27 10.56 -24.58 8.60
N VAL A 28 10.51 -23.70 7.60
CA VAL A 28 11.69 -23.02 7.02
C VAL A 28 12.43 -22.22 8.08
N LYS A 29 11.70 -21.49 8.93
CA LYS A 29 12.27 -20.74 10.06
C LYS A 29 13.07 -21.67 10.99
N GLN A 30 12.47 -22.78 11.40
CA GLN A 30 13.07 -23.73 12.35
C GLN A 30 14.25 -24.50 11.75
N HIS A 31 14.15 -24.95 10.49
CA HIS A 31 15.08 -25.93 9.94
C HIS A 31 16.10 -25.36 8.97
N LEU A 32 15.79 -24.25 8.30
CA LEU A 32 16.65 -23.65 7.28
C LEU A 32 17.27 -22.34 7.76
N VAL A 33 16.44 -21.41 8.24
CA VAL A 33 16.91 -20.10 8.71
C VAL A 33 17.81 -20.24 9.93
N ALA A 34 17.53 -21.20 10.82
CA ALA A 34 18.41 -21.56 11.94
C ALA A 34 19.81 -22.03 11.46
N LYS A 35 19.90 -22.65 10.29
CA LYS A 35 21.16 -23.08 9.65
C LYS A 35 21.78 -22.02 8.74
N GLY A 36 21.27 -20.78 8.77
CA GLY A 36 21.77 -19.66 7.96
C GLY A 36 21.27 -19.63 6.52
N ILE A 37 20.30 -20.49 6.15
CA ILE A 37 19.64 -20.50 4.84
C ILE A 37 18.44 -19.55 4.90
N ASN A 38 18.70 -18.28 4.56
CA ASN A 38 17.77 -17.17 4.80
C ASN A 38 17.62 -16.24 3.58
N SER A 39 17.94 -16.75 2.40
CA SER A 39 17.75 -16.02 1.14
C SER A 39 17.37 -16.98 0.03
N VAL A 40 16.70 -16.46 -1.00
CA VAL A 40 16.30 -17.24 -2.18
C VAL A 40 17.50 -17.98 -2.76
N ARG A 41 18.63 -17.29 -2.97
CA ARG A 41 19.86 -17.90 -3.50
C ARG A 41 20.37 -19.05 -2.64
N LYS A 42 20.32 -18.93 -1.32
CA LYS A 42 20.75 -20.00 -0.40
C LYS A 42 19.77 -21.17 -0.40
N PHE A 43 18.46 -20.89 -0.49
CA PHE A 43 17.42 -21.91 -0.57
C PHE A 43 17.51 -22.71 -1.88
N GLU A 44 17.69 -22.02 -3.01
CA GLU A 44 17.93 -22.66 -4.32
C GLU A 44 19.18 -23.53 -4.30
N ARG A 45 20.28 -23.01 -3.74
CA ARG A 45 21.50 -23.80 -3.57
C ARG A 45 21.25 -25.02 -2.68
N TYR A 46 20.59 -24.86 -1.54
CA TYR A 46 20.28 -25.96 -0.63
C TYR A 46 19.46 -27.06 -1.31
N LYS A 47 18.45 -26.70 -2.12
CA LYS A 47 17.68 -27.66 -2.93
C LYS A 47 18.56 -28.41 -3.92
N ARG A 48 19.40 -27.68 -4.67
CA ARG A 48 20.30 -28.24 -5.67
C ARG A 48 21.35 -29.17 -5.07
N ASP A 49 21.88 -28.81 -3.90
CA ASP A 49 22.90 -29.58 -3.19
C ASP A 49 22.29 -30.79 -2.44
N GLY A 50 21.01 -31.12 -2.66
CA GLY A 50 20.35 -32.30 -2.11
C GLY A 50 19.85 -32.14 -0.66
N GLY A 51 19.72 -30.91 -0.17
CA GLY A 51 19.26 -30.63 1.17
C GLY A 51 17.85 -31.18 1.45
N TYR A 52 17.65 -31.73 2.65
CA TYR A 52 16.37 -32.26 3.07
C TYR A 52 15.27 -31.19 3.05
N LEU A 53 14.21 -31.49 2.33
CA LEU A 53 12.90 -30.87 2.40
C LEU A 53 11.89 -31.98 2.61
N PRO A 54 10.83 -31.78 3.42
CA PRO A 54 9.80 -32.78 3.59
C PRO A 54 9.19 -33.19 2.24
N LYS A 55 8.76 -34.44 2.13
CA LYS A 55 8.37 -35.11 0.87
C LYS A 55 7.42 -34.28 0.00
N TYR A 56 6.44 -33.63 0.61
CA TYR A 56 5.44 -32.80 -0.09
C TYR A 56 5.62 -31.29 0.16
N PHE A 57 6.76 -30.88 0.71
CA PHE A 57 7.08 -29.47 0.90
C PHE A 57 7.17 -28.76 -0.47
N PRO A 58 6.56 -27.58 -0.63
CA PRO A 58 6.59 -26.87 -1.90
C PRO A 58 8.01 -26.40 -2.22
N ARG A 59 8.62 -26.98 -3.26
CA ARG A 59 9.96 -26.59 -3.74
C ARG A 59 10.00 -25.19 -4.32
N GLU A 60 8.86 -24.70 -4.83
CA GLU A 60 8.63 -23.35 -5.36
C GLU A 60 7.48 -22.70 -4.58
N PRO A 61 7.72 -22.32 -3.32
CA PRO A 61 6.68 -21.82 -2.43
C PRO A 61 6.06 -20.51 -2.91
N ASP A 62 6.81 -19.67 -3.61
CA ASP A 62 6.31 -18.44 -4.23
C ASP A 62 5.29 -18.69 -5.33
N GLU A 63 5.48 -19.72 -6.16
CA GLU A 63 4.48 -20.14 -7.13
C GLU A 63 3.26 -20.77 -6.46
N VAL A 64 3.49 -21.73 -5.57
CA VAL A 64 2.41 -22.51 -4.92
C VAL A 64 1.52 -21.61 -4.05
N PHE A 65 2.12 -20.75 -3.23
CA PHE A 65 1.36 -19.85 -2.36
C PHE A 65 0.94 -18.55 -3.06
N GLY A 66 1.56 -18.22 -4.20
CA GLY A 66 1.19 -17.09 -5.03
C GLY A 66 -0.20 -17.25 -5.65
N ARG A 67 -0.56 -18.47 -6.10
CA ARG A 67 -1.87 -18.77 -6.71
C ARG A 67 -3.06 -18.46 -5.79
N ASP A 68 -2.88 -18.65 -4.49
CA ASP A 68 -3.89 -18.40 -3.46
C ASP A 68 -3.88 -16.95 -2.92
N LYS A 69 -3.03 -16.06 -3.46
CA LYS A 69 -2.74 -14.71 -2.89
C LYS A 69 -2.31 -14.75 -1.41
N LYS A 70 -1.71 -15.86 -0.97
CA LYS A 70 -1.22 -16.04 0.41
C LYS A 70 0.30 -15.81 0.54
N TRP A 71 0.97 -15.56 -0.58
CA TRP A 71 2.41 -15.31 -0.62
C TRP A 71 2.75 -13.88 -0.24
N ASN A 72 3.42 -13.71 0.90
CA ASN A 72 3.91 -12.41 1.38
C ASN A 72 5.36 -12.10 0.97
N GLY A 73 5.91 -12.86 0.02
CA GLY A 73 7.28 -12.70 -0.45
C GLY A 73 8.31 -13.53 0.30
N TRP A 74 9.47 -13.70 -0.34
CA TRP A 74 10.60 -14.47 0.18
C TRP A 74 11.17 -13.89 1.47
N VAL A 75 11.09 -12.58 1.62
CA VAL A 75 11.50 -11.86 2.83
C VAL A 75 10.68 -12.37 4.03
N ASP A 76 9.34 -12.31 3.95
CA ASP A 76 8.48 -12.83 5.01
C ASP A 76 8.67 -14.33 5.26
N PHE A 77 8.91 -15.10 4.20
CA PHE A 77 9.07 -16.55 4.29
C PHE A 77 10.32 -16.99 5.09
N PHE A 78 11.37 -16.18 5.11
CA PHE A 78 12.61 -16.44 5.87
C PHE A 78 12.71 -15.67 7.19
N SER A 79 11.72 -14.85 7.57
CA SER A 79 11.76 -14.05 8.80
C SER A 79 11.72 -14.93 10.06
N LYS A 80 12.60 -14.64 11.05
CA LYS A 80 12.42 -15.10 12.44
C LYS A 80 11.40 -14.14 13.08
N GLU A 81 10.34 -14.63 13.72
CA GLU A 81 9.30 -13.76 14.32
C GLU A 81 9.89 -12.60 15.16
N ASN A 82 9.23 -11.44 15.11
CA ASN A 82 9.55 -10.22 15.86
C ASN A 82 10.97 -9.67 15.70
N ASN A 83 11.66 -9.95 14.59
CA ASN A 83 12.93 -9.29 14.29
C ASN A 83 12.95 -8.79 12.83
N PRO A 84 12.94 -7.47 12.60
CA PRO A 84 12.96 -6.92 11.24
C PRO A 84 14.25 -7.36 10.54
N ILE A 85 14.09 -7.86 9.33
CA ILE A 85 15.21 -8.32 8.51
C ILE A 85 16.18 -7.14 8.33
N GLN A 86 17.41 -7.33 8.81
CA GLN A 86 18.50 -6.37 8.62
C GLN A 86 18.83 -6.29 7.13
N HIS A 87 18.17 -5.40 6.42
CA HIS A 87 18.70 -4.87 5.16
C HIS A 87 19.93 -4.05 5.51
N GLN A 88 21.05 -4.23 4.78
CA GLN A 88 22.16 -3.28 4.79
C GLN A 88 21.58 -1.89 4.43
N GLY A 89 21.29 -1.07 5.44
CA GLY A 89 20.60 0.23 5.29
C GLY A 89 19.37 0.47 6.17
N GLY A 90 18.94 -0.47 7.03
CA GLY A 90 18.03 -0.18 8.16
C GLY A 90 16.60 0.29 7.82
N THR A 91 16.08 -0.03 6.64
CA THR A 91 14.71 0.32 6.19
C THR A 91 13.77 -0.89 6.26
N LEU A 92 12.57 -0.71 6.82
CA LEU A 92 11.51 -1.72 6.93
C LEU A 92 11.04 -2.17 5.54
N ASN A 93 10.57 -3.42 5.42
CA ASN A 93 9.92 -3.86 4.20
C ASN A 93 8.51 -3.24 4.06
N TYR A 94 7.87 -3.43 2.90
CA TYR A 94 6.59 -2.78 2.60
C TYR A 94 5.47 -3.14 3.59
N GLU A 95 5.34 -4.42 3.95
CA GLU A 95 4.29 -4.88 4.89
C GLU A 95 4.56 -4.42 6.32
N GLU A 96 5.82 -4.46 6.76
CA GLU A 96 6.23 -3.92 8.07
C GLU A 96 5.96 -2.42 8.14
N ALA A 97 6.32 -1.68 7.08
CA ALA A 97 6.09 -0.25 7.00
C ALA A 97 4.59 0.09 7.04
N LYS A 98 3.74 -0.69 6.36
CA LYS A 98 2.27 -0.59 6.45
C LYS A 98 1.77 -0.84 7.86
N ASN A 99 2.30 -1.86 8.53
CA ASN A 99 1.89 -2.17 9.89
C ASN A 99 2.29 -1.04 10.85
N VAL A 100 3.53 -0.55 10.77
CA VAL A 100 4.01 0.56 11.61
C VAL A 100 3.20 1.83 11.35
N ILE A 101 3.09 2.27 10.10
CA ILE A 101 2.45 3.55 9.76
C ILE A 101 0.96 3.60 10.13
N ARG A 102 0.26 2.46 10.15
CA ARG A 102 -1.16 2.38 10.51
C ARG A 102 -1.43 2.67 12.00
N HIS A 103 -0.41 2.60 12.86
CA HIS A 103 -0.49 3.03 14.26
C HIS A 103 -0.46 4.56 14.44
N TYR A 104 -0.26 5.32 13.35
CA TYR A 104 -0.16 6.78 13.36
C TYR A 104 -1.35 7.40 12.59
N PRO A 105 -2.52 7.55 13.23
CA PRO A 105 -3.74 8.04 12.59
C PRO A 105 -3.67 9.51 12.14
N GLU A 106 -2.68 10.27 12.62
CA GLU A 106 -2.40 11.64 12.20
C GLU A 106 -1.82 11.71 10.78
N ILE A 107 -1.28 10.61 10.27
CA ILE A 107 -0.67 10.53 8.94
C ILE A 107 -1.71 10.07 7.92
N LYS A 108 -2.35 11.02 7.25
CA LYS A 108 -3.52 10.73 6.41
C LYS A 108 -3.24 10.75 4.91
N ASN A 109 -2.18 11.41 4.49
CA ASN A 109 -1.81 11.53 3.07
C ASN A 109 -0.31 11.68 2.88
N SER A 110 0.09 11.76 1.61
CA SER A 110 1.48 11.96 1.19
C SER A 110 2.11 13.24 1.77
N GLY A 111 1.31 14.30 1.92
CA GLY A 111 1.76 15.56 2.50
C GLY A 111 2.09 15.44 3.98
N ASP A 112 1.21 14.81 4.75
CA ASP A 112 1.42 14.54 6.18
C ASP A 112 2.63 13.64 6.38
N TYR A 113 2.71 12.55 5.60
CA TYR A 113 3.85 11.65 5.66
C TYR A 113 5.16 12.37 5.40
N ARG A 114 5.21 13.22 4.36
CA ARG A 114 6.44 13.96 4.00
C ARG A 114 6.88 14.92 5.10
N ARG A 115 5.95 15.58 5.80
CA ARG A 115 6.22 16.53 6.90
C ARG A 115 6.44 15.85 8.25
N TRP A 116 6.34 14.53 8.31
CA TRP A 116 6.43 13.81 9.57
C TRP A 116 7.88 13.77 10.08
N GLU A 117 8.18 14.65 11.05
CA GLU A 117 9.50 14.78 11.68
C GLU A 117 9.81 13.61 12.63
N LYS A 118 8.83 13.21 13.46
CA LYS A 118 8.96 12.11 14.43
C LYS A 118 8.75 10.73 13.81
N ARG A 119 9.25 10.53 12.59
CA ARG A 119 9.06 9.30 11.84
C ARG A 119 9.88 8.16 12.47
N PRO A 120 9.28 7.00 12.76
CA PRO A 120 9.98 5.82 13.24
C PRO A 120 11.15 5.41 12.36
N LYS A 121 12.24 4.99 13.00
CA LYS A 121 13.42 4.47 12.31
C LYS A 121 13.02 3.29 11.43
N GLY A 122 13.46 3.34 10.18
CA GLY A 122 13.20 2.33 9.18
C GLY A 122 11.99 2.58 8.28
N LEU A 123 11.15 3.58 8.55
CA LEU A 123 10.23 4.08 7.53
C LEU A 123 11.00 4.97 6.53
N PRO A 124 10.92 4.70 5.21
CA PRO A 124 11.68 5.46 4.22
C PRO A 124 11.17 6.89 4.08
N VAL A 125 12.04 7.80 3.63
CA VAL A 125 11.62 9.18 3.31
C VAL A 125 10.62 9.19 2.15
N GLN A 126 10.89 8.37 1.13
CA GLN A 126 10.12 8.24 -0.11
C GLN A 126 9.69 6.77 -0.35
N PRO A 127 8.57 6.33 0.24
CA PRO A 127 8.15 4.93 0.20
C PRO A 127 7.84 4.44 -1.22
N TYR A 128 7.36 5.31 -2.11
CA TYR A 128 7.13 4.97 -3.51
C TYR A 128 8.42 4.66 -4.28
N THR A 129 9.55 5.23 -3.89
CA THR A 129 10.87 4.93 -4.47
C THR A 129 11.44 3.65 -3.87
N THR A 130 11.41 3.55 -2.54
CA THR A 130 11.92 2.38 -1.80
C THR A 130 11.16 1.11 -2.15
N TYR A 131 9.84 1.19 -2.24
CA TYR A 131 8.96 0.06 -2.52
C TYR A 131 8.53 0.01 -3.98
N LYS A 132 9.26 0.63 -4.92
CA LYS A 132 8.87 0.79 -6.34
C LYS A 132 8.28 -0.47 -6.99
N LYS A 133 8.79 -1.66 -6.66
CA LYS A 133 8.33 -2.94 -7.23
C LYS A 133 7.01 -3.46 -6.64
N VAL A 134 6.65 -3.04 -5.43
CA VAL A 134 5.49 -3.54 -4.67
C VAL A 134 4.55 -2.42 -4.21
N TRP A 135 4.85 -1.16 -4.56
CA TRP A 135 4.09 0.02 -4.16
C TRP A 135 2.71 0.04 -4.84
N GLN A 136 1.65 0.00 -4.03
CA GLN A 136 0.27 0.01 -4.53
C GLN A 136 -0.42 1.38 -4.34
N GLY A 137 0.34 2.39 -3.93
CA GLY A 137 -0.17 3.74 -3.69
C GLY A 137 -0.43 4.05 -2.22
N TRP A 138 -0.69 5.34 -1.96
CA TRP A 138 -1.01 5.84 -0.62
C TRP A 138 -2.24 5.20 0.03
N PRO A 139 -3.32 4.86 -0.70
CA PRO A 139 -4.46 4.16 -0.11
C PRO A 139 -4.09 2.81 0.51
N ASP A 140 -3.30 1.96 -0.16
CA ASP A 140 -2.85 0.69 0.41
C ASP A 140 -1.88 0.90 1.57
N PHE A 141 -0.93 1.83 1.38
CA PHE A 141 0.13 2.08 2.34
C PHE A 141 -0.39 2.60 3.69
N LEU A 142 -1.32 3.56 3.66
CA LEU A 142 -1.91 4.17 4.85
C LEU A 142 -3.18 3.43 5.33
N GLY A 143 -3.78 2.61 4.47
CA GLY A 143 -4.99 1.85 4.78
C GLY A 143 -6.15 2.74 5.19
N LYS A 144 -6.80 2.40 6.32
CA LYS A 144 -7.98 3.13 6.83
C LYS A 144 -7.70 4.58 7.21
N ASN A 145 -6.44 4.95 7.45
CA ASN A 145 -6.06 6.33 7.79
C ASN A 145 -6.00 7.23 6.56
N TYR A 146 -6.00 6.65 5.35
CA TYR A 146 -5.87 7.41 4.12
C TYR A 146 -7.03 8.37 3.91
N THR A 147 -6.72 9.66 3.79
CA THR A 147 -7.64 10.69 3.32
C THR A 147 -6.99 11.39 2.12
N PRO A 148 -7.59 11.38 0.93
CA PRO A 148 -7.00 12.05 -0.21
C PRO A 148 -6.78 13.55 0.10
N PRO A 149 -5.64 14.14 -0.31
CA PRO A 149 -5.47 15.58 -0.17
C PRO A 149 -6.65 16.30 -0.81
N ARG A 150 -7.21 17.31 -0.13
CA ARG A 150 -8.19 18.18 -0.76
C ARG A 150 -7.55 18.75 -2.03
N SER A 151 -8.16 18.49 -3.17
CA SER A 151 -7.84 19.19 -4.42
C SER A 151 -8.08 20.67 -4.15
N TYR A 152 -7.01 21.43 -3.91
CA TYR A 152 -7.11 22.87 -3.86
C TYR A 152 -7.32 23.31 -5.30
N ARG A 153 -8.58 23.42 -5.73
CA ARG A 153 -8.90 24.12 -6.96
C ARG A 153 -8.56 25.58 -6.71
N TRP A 154 -7.41 26.03 -7.19
CA TRP A 154 -7.08 27.45 -7.33
C TRP A 154 -8.00 28.09 -8.38
N SER A 155 -9.31 28.06 -8.16
CA SER A 155 -10.26 28.81 -8.95
C SER A 155 -10.42 30.19 -8.33
N LYS A 156 -10.31 31.24 -9.15
CA LYS A 156 -10.66 32.63 -8.78
C LYS A 156 -12.12 32.78 -8.32
N LEU A 157 -12.93 31.74 -8.55
CA LEU A 157 -14.32 31.60 -8.15
C LEU A 157 -14.44 30.67 -6.93
N ASN A 158 -15.27 31.07 -5.99
CA ASN A 158 -15.81 30.21 -4.93
C ASN A 158 -17.32 29.99 -5.20
N GLU A 159 -17.97 29.17 -4.39
CA GLU A 159 -19.39 28.84 -4.55
C GLU A 159 -20.29 30.08 -4.61
N GLN A 160 -20.09 31.05 -3.72
CA GLN A 160 -20.87 32.31 -3.69
C GLN A 160 -20.78 33.09 -5.00
N LYS A 161 -19.56 33.25 -5.54
CA LYS A 161 -19.34 33.90 -6.84
C LYS A 161 -20.01 33.13 -7.98
N VAL A 162 -20.01 31.80 -7.92
CA VAL A 162 -20.69 30.98 -8.92
C VAL A 162 -22.20 31.15 -8.85
N ARG A 163 -22.80 31.23 -7.65
CA ARG A 163 -24.23 31.53 -7.50
C ARG A 163 -24.60 32.87 -8.14
N ILE A 164 -23.79 33.91 -7.89
CA ILE A 164 -23.97 35.24 -8.52
C ILE A 164 -23.87 35.15 -10.04
N ILE A 165 -22.83 34.48 -10.57
CA ILE A 165 -22.65 34.29 -12.02
C ILE A 165 -23.86 33.57 -12.63
N LYS A 166 -24.33 32.47 -12.02
CA LYS A 166 -25.47 31.71 -12.54
C LYS A 166 -26.78 32.52 -12.48
N HIS A 167 -27.01 33.28 -11.41
CA HIS A 167 -28.15 34.18 -11.30
C HIS A 167 -28.13 35.25 -12.40
N GLN A 168 -26.99 35.93 -12.61
CA GLN A 168 -26.86 36.97 -13.63
C GLN A 168 -26.97 36.42 -15.06
N LEU A 169 -26.45 35.22 -15.32
CA LEU A 169 -26.69 34.53 -16.59
C LEU A 169 -28.18 34.24 -16.82
N LYS A 170 -28.93 33.84 -15.77
CA LYS A 170 -30.38 33.63 -15.83
C LYS A 170 -31.14 34.94 -16.12
N MET A 171 -30.61 36.07 -15.65
CA MET A 171 -31.12 37.41 -15.96
C MET A 171 -30.68 37.95 -17.33
N GLY A 172 -29.98 37.15 -18.14
CA GLY A 172 -29.57 37.53 -19.50
C GLY A 172 -28.28 38.34 -19.61
N VAL A 173 -27.49 38.46 -18.52
CA VAL A 173 -26.21 39.17 -18.56
C VAL A 173 -25.22 38.42 -19.48
N PRO A 174 -24.57 39.10 -20.44
CA PRO A 174 -23.62 38.44 -21.33
C PRO A 174 -22.42 37.84 -20.59
N GLY A 175 -22.06 36.59 -20.94
CA GLY A 175 -20.96 35.88 -20.30
C GLY A 175 -19.59 36.58 -20.41
N ALA A 176 -19.37 37.37 -21.47
CA ALA A 176 -18.17 38.19 -21.66
C ALA A 176 -18.00 39.27 -20.57
N VAL A 177 -19.10 39.87 -20.12
CA VAL A 177 -19.10 40.87 -19.05
C VAL A 177 -18.71 40.20 -17.73
N LEU A 178 -19.31 39.05 -17.43
CA LEU A 178 -19.02 38.27 -16.22
C LEU A 178 -17.58 37.75 -16.21
N ALA A 179 -17.05 37.34 -17.36
CA ALA A 179 -15.66 36.89 -17.46
C ALA A 179 -14.68 37.99 -17.05
N ARG A 180 -14.90 39.22 -17.53
CA ARG A 180 -14.10 40.40 -17.19
C ARG A 180 -14.21 40.76 -15.70
N GLU A 181 -15.44 40.84 -15.20
CA GLU A 181 -15.75 41.21 -13.81
C GLU A 181 -15.10 40.23 -12.81
N PHE A 182 -15.28 38.93 -13.04
CA PHE A 182 -14.75 37.90 -12.17
C PHE A 182 -13.30 37.49 -12.52
N LYS A 183 -12.69 38.16 -13.50
CA LYS A 183 -11.29 37.94 -13.94
C LYS A 183 -11.00 36.49 -14.36
N VAL A 184 -11.97 35.84 -15.00
CA VAL A 184 -11.89 34.45 -15.51
C VAL A 184 -12.05 34.42 -17.03
N SER A 185 -11.74 33.30 -17.68
CA SER A 185 -11.97 33.17 -19.12
C SER A 185 -13.46 33.05 -19.44
N GLU A 186 -13.86 33.54 -20.62
CA GLU A 186 -15.24 33.35 -21.11
C GLU A 186 -15.62 31.88 -21.26
N MET A 187 -14.64 31.03 -21.58
CA MET A 187 -14.81 29.58 -21.60
C MET A 187 -15.19 29.05 -20.22
N GLN A 188 -14.60 29.57 -19.14
CA GLN A 188 -14.95 29.18 -17.77
C GLN A 188 -16.40 29.56 -17.43
N ILE A 189 -16.86 30.74 -17.85
CA ILE A 189 -18.26 31.15 -17.72
C ILE A 189 -19.19 30.26 -18.55
N THR A 190 -18.78 29.90 -19.77
CA THR A 190 -19.54 29.01 -20.65
C THR A 190 -19.70 27.61 -20.06
N ARG A 191 -18.64 27.05 -19.46
CA ARG A 191 -18.71 25.75 -18.77
C ARG A 191 -19.59 25.79 -17.51
N ILE A 192 -19.62 26.91 -16.80
CA ILE A 192 -20.55 27.11 -15.66
C ILE A 192 -21.99 27.17 -16.14
N ARG A 193 -22.26 27.90 -17.23
CA ARG A 193 -23.58 28.00 -17.85
C ARG A 193 -24.10 26.64 -18.34
N ARG A 194 -23.22 25.79 -18.87
CA ARG A 194 -23.55 24.43 -19.34
C ARG A 194 -23.60 23.38 -18.22
N GLY A 195 -23.26 23.74 -16.98
CA GLY A 195 -23.21 22.80 -15.85
C GLY A 195 -22.02 21.84 -15.85
N GLU A 196 -21.12 21.91 -16.85
CA GLU A 196 -19.88 21.11 -16.91
C GLU A 196 -18.95 21.41 -15.73
N ASN A 197 -18.96 22.66 -15.25
CA ASN A 197 -18.22 23.09 -14.07
C ASN A 197 -19.17 23.68 -13.03
N TRP A 198 -19.01 23.28 -11.76
CA TRP A 198 -19.92 23.67 -10.67
C TRP A 198 -21.39 23.29 -10.91
N GLY A 199 -21.64 22.14 -11.56
CA GLY A 199 -22.99 21.65 -11.81
C GLY A 199 -23.82 21.47 -10.54
N ASN A 200 -23.17 21.12 -9.42
CA ASN A 200 -23.77 20.92 -8.11
C ASN A 200 -24.17 22.22 -7.35
N VAL A 201 -23.85 23.40 -7.87
CA VAL A 201 -24.15 24.68 -7.21
C VAL A 201 -25.44 25.26 -7.77
N GLU A 202 -26.51 25.30 -6.99
CA GLU A 202 -27.82 25.85 -7.42
C GLU A 202 -27.91 27.36 -7.23
N VAL A 203 -28.82 28.00 -7.97
CA VAL A 203 -29.13 29.46 -7.92
C VAL A 203 -30.23 29.72 -6.93
#